data_AF-A0A7J0DG40-F1
#
_entry.id   AF-A0A7J0DG40-F1
#
_cell.length_a   1.000
_cell.length_b   1.000
_cell.length_c   1.000
_cell.angle_alpha   90.00
_cell.angle_beta   90.00
_cell.angle_gamma   90.00
#
_symmetry.space_group_name_H-M   'P 1'
#
loop_
_entity.id
_entity.type
_entity.pdbx_description
1 polymer ?
#
loop_
_entity_poly.entity_id
_entity_poly.type
_entity_poly.pdbx_seq_one_letter_code
_entity_poly.pdbx_strand_id
1 'polypeptide(L)'
;MGRVIRAQRKGAGSSTTPAAVPPWPASPSATPSAYKHQKELFVAAEGMYTGQFIFCGKKANLMVGNVLPLRSIPEGAVVCNVEHHVGDRGVLARASGDYAIVISHNPDNGTSRIKLPSGAKKIVPSGCRAMIGQVAGGGRTEKPMLKAGNAYHKYRVKRNCWPKVRGVAMNPVEHPHGGGNHQHIGHASTVRRDAPPGQKVGLIAARRTGRLRGQAAATAAKADKA
;
A
#
# COMPACT_ATOMS: atom_id res chain seq x y z
N MET A 1 1.67 13.86 6.91
CA MET A 1 0.80 13.99 5.72
C MET A 1 1.72 14.21 4.54
N GLY A 2 1.71 13.31 3.56
CA GLY A 2 2.50 13.49 2.34
C GLY A 2 2.00 14.72 1.58
N ARG A 3 2.92 15.52 1.03
CA ARG A 3 2.58 16.68 0.21
C ARG A 3 1.92 16.14 -1.06
N VAL A 4 0.62 16.41 -1.23
CA VAL A 4 -0.10 16.04 -2.45
C VAL A 4 0.32 17.03 -3.53
N ILE A 5 1.07 16.56 -4.52
CA ILE A 5 1.45 17.40 -5.66
C ILE A 5 0.24 17.42 -6.61
N ARG A 6 -0.23 18.63 -6.93
CA ARG A 6 -1.25 18.83 -7.98
C ARG A 6 -0.58 18.59 -9.32
N ALA A 7 -0.91 17.47 -9.97
CA ALA A 7 -0.46 17.17 -11.31
C ALA A 7 -1.53 17.62 -12.32
N GLN A 8 -1.13 18.38 -13.33
CA GLN A 8 -2.01 18.73 -14.45
C GLN A 8 -1.89 17.65 -15.52
N ARG A 9 -2.98 16.91 -15.77
CA ARG A 9 -3.05 15.96 -16.88
C ARG A 9 -3.24 16.74 -18.18
N LYS A 10 -2.19 16.92 -18.98
CA LYS A 10 -2.37 17.23 -20.41
C LYS A 10 -2.69 15.92 -21.12
N GLY A 11 -3.88 15.84 -21.73
CA GLY A 11 -4.26 14.70 -22.55
C GLY A 11 -3.23 14.51 -23.66
N ALA A 12 -2.59 13.34 -23.70
CA ALA A 12 -1.91 12.93 -24.91
C ALA A 12 -2.96 12.85 -26.02
N GLY A 13 -2.67 13.53 -27.13
CA GLY A 13 -3.58 13.71 -28.25
C GLY A 13 -4.29 12.43 -28.67
N SER A 14 -5.57 12.62 -29.00
CA SER A 14 -6.40 11.72 -29.77
C SER A 14 -5.65 11.20 -31.00
N SER A 15 -5.53 9.88 -31.11
CA SER A 15 -5.52 9.19 -32.41
C SER A 15 -6.52 8.04 -32.29
N THR A 16 -7.72 8.32 -32.81
CA THR A 16 -8.63 7.42 -33.54
C THR A 16 -8.53 5.92 -33.27
N THR A 17 -9.61 5.32 -32.75
CA THR A 17 -10.53 4.47 -33.52
C THR A 17 -11.82 4.27 -32.69
N PRO A 18 -13.04 4.41 -33.27
CA PRO A 18 -14.30 4.25 -32.56
C PRO A 18 -14.77 2.79 -32.65
N ALA A 19 -15.14 2.18 -31.52
CA ALA A 19 -16.03 1.03 -31.51
C ALA A 19 -16.71 0.90 -30.13
N ALA A 20 -18.04 0.76 -30.19
CA ALA A 20 -18.98 0.49 -29.10
C ALA A 20 -18.53 -0.71 -28.23
N VAL A 21 -18.96 -0.90 -26.97
CA VAL A 21 -20.33 -1.07 -26.44
C VAL A 21 -20.34 -0.79 -24.92
N PRO A 22 -21.38 -0.16 -24.33
CA PRO A 22 -21.52 -0.02 -22.86
C PRO A 22 -22.23 -1.25 -22.26
N PRO A 23 -22.00 -1.60 -20.98
CA PRO A 23 -23.06 -1.28 -20.01
C PRO A 23 -22.54 -0.91 -18.60
N TRP A 24 -23.13 0.15 -18.06
CA TRP A 24 -23.19 0.53 -16.63
C TRP A 24 -24.50 -0.05 -16.03
N PRO A 25 -24.77 -0.06 -14.69
CA PRO A 25 -24.49 0.99 -13.68
C PRO A 25 -23.81 0.47 -12.38
N ALA A 26 -23.04 1.23 -11.58
CA ALA A 26 -23.29 2.58 -11.08
C ALA A 26 -22.00 3.26 -10.54
N SER A 27 -21.72 4.49 -10.99
CA SER A 27 -21.46 5.68 -10.15
C SER A 27 -21.11 6.88 -11.06
N PRO A 28 -21.72 8.06 -10.87
CA PRO A 28 -21.74 9.11 -11.88
C PRO A 28 -20.56 10.07 -11.69
N SER A 29 -19.51 9.97 -12.51
CA SER A 29 -18.59 11.10 -12.79
C SER A 29 -17.69 10.89 -14.00
N ALA A 30 -18.11 10.13 -15.01
CA ALA A 30 -17.43 10.16 -16.30
C ALA A 30 -17.99 11.33 -17.12
N THR A 31 -17.56 12.55 -16.80
CA THR A 31 -17.84 13.70 -17.66
C THR A 31 -16.97 13.60 -18.93
N PRO A 32 -17.54 13.65 -20.13
CA PRO A 32 -16.76 13.76 -21.35
C PRO A 32 -16.28 15.22 -21.45
N SER A 33 -15.12 15.52 -20.88
CA SER A 33 -14.60 16.89 -20.89
C SER A 33 -13.19 16.92 -21.44
N ALA A 34 -13.12 16.92 -22.78
CA ALA A 34 -11.88 17.10 -23.54
C ALA A 34 -11.21 18.47 -23.32
N TYR A 35 -11.90 19.43 -22.68
CA TYR A 35 -11.43 20.82 -22.54
C TYR A 35 -11.52 21.42 -21.13
N LYS A 36 -11.72 20.60 -20.08
CA LYS A 36 -11.75 21.11 -18.70
C LYS A 36 -10.44 20.80 -17.98
N HIS A 37 -9.92 21.76 -17.22
CA HIS A 37 -8.79 21.53 -16.31
C HIS A 37 -9.21 20.53 -15.22
N GLN A 38 -8.83 19.27 -15.41
CA GLN A 38 -9.04 18.20 -14.42
C GLN A 38 -7.89 18.22 -13.40
N LYS A 39 -8.25 18.41 -12.13
CA LYS A 39 -7.29 18.38 -11.01
C LYS A 39 -7.38 17.01 -10.36
N GLU A 40 -6.29 16.26 -10.43
CA GLU A 40 -6.17 14.93 -9.81
C GLU A 40 -5.15 14.97 -8.68
N LEU A 41 -5.38 14.16 -7.64
CA LEU A 41 -4.50 14.05 -6.47
C LEU A 41 -3.70 12.76 -6.59
N PHE A 42 -2.37 12.89 -6.62
CA PHE A 42 -1.47 11.76 -6.71
C PHE A 42 -0.64 11.61 -5.43
N VAL A 43 -0.24 10.37 -5.17
CA VAL A 43 0.89 10.11 -4.28
C VAL A 43 2.15 10.59 -5.00
N ALA A 44 2.96 11.40 -4.35
CA ALA A 44 4.20 11.89 -4.93
C ALA A 44 5.29 10.82 -4.86
N ALA A 45 5.95 10.57 -5.98
CA ALA A 45 7.22 9.87 -6.00
C ALA A 45 8.35 10.77 -5.49
N GLU A 46 9.41 10.17 -4.97
CA GLU A 46 10.62 10.87 -4.57
C GLU A 46 11.26 11.56 -5.78
N GLY A 47 11.75 12.80 -5.60
CA GLY A 47 12.30 13.62 -6.69
C GLY A 47 11.26 14.41 -7.50
N MET A 48 9.96 14.26 -7.24
CA MET A 48 8.95 15.11 -7.87
C MET A 48 8.96 16.54 -7.34
N TYR A 49 8.80 17.52 -8.22
CA TYR A 49 8.81 18.95 -7.88
C TYR A 49 7.64 19.72 -8.51
N THR A 50 7.34 20.90 -7.97
CA THR A 50 6.27 21.76 -8.48
C THR A 50 6.62 22.33 -9.86
N GLY A 51 5.69 22.24 -10.81
CA GLY A 51 5.92 22.67 -12.20
C GLY A 51 6.47 21.56 -13.11
N GLN A 52 6.78 20.38 -12.56
CA GLN A 52 7.14 19.21 -13.37
C GLN A 52 5.93 18.75 -14.21
N PHE A 53 6.18 18.47 -15.50
CA PHE A 53 5.20 17.84 -16.36
C PHE A 53 5.15 16.33 -16.09
N ILE A 54 3.96 15.82 -15.80
CA ILE A 54 3.72 14.40 -15.53
C ILE A 54 2.92 13.83 -16.69
N PHE A 55 3.44 12.76 -17.28
CA PHE A 55 2.82 12.09 -18.40
C PHE A 55 2.18 10.78 -17.95
N CYS A 56 0.93 10.57 -18.35
CA CYS A 56 0.15 9.39 -18.01
C CYS A 56 -0.33 8.71 -19.29
N GLY A 57 0.17 7.52 -19.60
CA GLY A 57 -0.28 6.75 -20.76
C GLY A 57 0.73 5.74 -21.29
N LYS A 58 0.32 5.00 -22.34
CA LYS A 58 1.15 3.95 -22.98
C LYS A 58 2.41 4.51 -23.66
N LYS A 59 2.34 5.73 -24.19
CA LYS A 59 3.43 6.42 -24.91
C LYS A 59 4.22 7.39 -24.01
N ALA A 60 3.97 7.38 -22.70
CA ALA A 60 4.71 8.24 -21.79
C ALA A 60 6.18 7.78 -21.71
N ASN A 61 7.10 8.72 -21.51
CA ASN A 61 8.51 8.38 -21.34
C ASN A 61 8.74 7.74 -19.95
N LEU A 62 9.75 6.87 -19.84
CA LEU A 62 10.12 6.22 -18.59
C LEU A 62 10.91 7.20 -17.69
N MET A 63 10.19 8.09 -17.02
CA MET A 63 10.75 9.07 -16.09
C MET A 63 10.04 8.99 -14.74
N VAL A 64 10.72 9.38 -13.67
CA VAL A 64 10.17 9.37 -12.30
C VAL A 64 8.94 10.27 -12.22
N GLY A 65 7.86 9.76 -11.62
CA GLY A 65 6.57 10.43 -11.50
C GLY A 65 5.61 10.17 -12.66
N ASN A 66 6.07 9.68 -13.83
CA ASN A 66 5.18 9.30 -14.92
C ASN A 66 4.41 8.02 -14.60
N VAL A 67 3.23 7.89 -15.19
CA VAL A 67 2.35 6.73 -15.00
C VAL A 67 2.22 5.95 -16.31
N LEU A 68 2.73 4.73 -16.31
CA LEU A 68 2.75 3.83 -17.46
C LEU A 68 2.02 2.51 -17.14
N PRO A 69 1.44 1.83 -18.14
CA PRO A 69 1.04 0.43 -17.96
C PRO A 69 2.25 -0.45 -17.69
N LEU A 70 2.10 -1.48 -16.85
CA LEU A 70 3.17 -2.41 -16.50
C LEU A 70 3.81 -3.05 -17.74
N ARG A 71 3.07 -3.31 -18.81
CA ARG A 71 3.61 -3.83 -20.07
C ARG A 71 4.71 -2.95 -20.70
N SER A 72 4.63 -1.64 -20.50
CA SER A 72 5.56 -0.67 -21.11
C SER A 72 6.77 -0.38 -20.21
N ILE A 73 6.78 -0.89 -18.99
CA ILE A 73 7.83 -0.66 -18.00
C ILE A 73 8.82 -1.82 -18.13
N PRO A 74 10.14 -1.58 -18.17
CA PRO A 74 11.12 -2.65 -18.23
C PRO A 74 11.19 -3.44 -16.92
N GLU A 75 11.67 -4.68 -17.02
CA GLU A 75 11.95 -5.52 -15.86
C GLU A 75 13.04 -4.88 -14.98
N GLY A 76 12.95 -5.10 -13.67
CA GLY A 76 13.82 -4.48 -12.67
C GLY A 76 13.45 -3.04 -12.30
N ALA A 77 12.52 -2.40 -13.00
CA ALA A 77 12.09 -1.05 -12.68
C ALA A 77 11.42 -0.95 -11.30
N VAL A 78 11.70 0.15 -10.62
CA VAL A 78 11.10 0.52 -9.34
C VAL A 78 9.84 1.33 -9.60
N VAL A 79 8.72 0.86 -9.05
CA VAL A 79 7.40 1.45 -9.27
C VAL A 79 6.62 1.61 -7.97
N CYS A 80 5.72 2.58 -7.92
CA CYS A 80 4.83 2.83 -6.80
C CYS A 80 3.40 3.08 -7.28
N ASN A 81 2.44 3.09 -6.35
CA ASN A 81 1.02 3.30 -6.63
C ASN A 81 0.48 2.37 -7.74
N VAL A 82 0.79 1.08 -7.64
CA VAL A 82 0.47 0.07 -8.65
C VAL A 82 -0.99 -0.35 -8.53
N GLU A 83 -1.67 -0.49 -9.67
CA GLU A 83 -3.02 -1.04 -9.75
C GLU A 83 -3.01 -2.56 -9.49
N HIS A 84 -3.98 -3.06 -8.73
CA HIS A 84 -4.21 -4.50 -8.55
C HIS A 84 -5.06 -5.09 -9.69
N HIS A 85 -6.06 -4.32 -10.11
CA HIS A 85 -6.89 -4.58 -11.30
C HIS A 85 -6.88 -3.36 -12.20
N VAL A 86 -7.04 -3.58 -13.51
CA VAL A 86 -7.00 -2.50 -14.50
C VAL A 86 -8.07 -1.47 -14.17
N GLY A 87 -7.66 -0.22 -13.91
CA GLY A 87 -8.59 0.89 -13.66
C GLY A 87 -8.94 1.15 -12.18
N ASP A 88 -8.36 0.41 -11.23
CA ASP A 88 -8.61 0.64 -9.79
C ASP A 88 -7.91 1.90 -9.21
N ARG A 89 -7.15 2.63 -10.03
CA ARG A 89 -6.47 3.90 -9.72
C ARG A 89 -5.37 3.79 -8.64
N GLY A 90 -4.85 2.59 -8.39
CA GLY A 90 -3.66 2.36 -7.58
C GLY A 90 -3.99 1.96 -6.15
N VAL A 91 -3.55 0.75 -5.78
CA VAL A 91 -3.83 0.13 -4.47
C VAL A 91 -2.55 -0.32 -3.77
N LEU A 92 -1.53 -0.70 -4.53
CA LEU A 92 -0.32 -1.34 -4.01
C LEU A 92 0.85 -0.34 -3.94
N ALA A 93 1.74 -0.52 -2.96
CA ALA A 93 2.95 0.29 -2.75
C ALA A 93 2.66 1.81 -2.70
N ARG A 94 1.85 2.22 -1.72
CA ARG A 94 1.41 3.62 -1.53
C ARG A 94 1.89 4.26 -0.23
N ALA A 95 2.45 3.49 0.71
CA ALA A 95 2.93 4.06 1.96
C ALA A 95 4.25 4.83 1.73
N SER A 96 4.60 5.69 2.69
CA SER A 96 5.80 6.51 2.61
C SER A 96 7.06 5.63 2.54
N GLY A 97 7.86 5.75 1.48
CA GLY A 97 9.04 4.91 1.26
C GLY A 97 8.76 3.53 0.64
N ASP A 98 7.50 3.19 0.34
CA ASP A 98 7.20 1.94 -0.34
C ASP A 98 7.55 2.00 -1.82
N TYR A 99 7.93 0.84 -2.34
CA TYR A 99 8.03 0.57 -3.77
C TYR A 99 7.75 -0.90 -4.05
N ALA A 100 7.42 -1.18 -5.30
CA ALA A 100 7.37 -2.51 -5.88
C ALA A 100 8.42 -2.61 -6.98
N ILE A 101 8.89 -3.83 -7.25
CA ILE A 101 9.83 -4.09 -8.35
C ILE A 101 9.11 -4.93 -9.39
N VAL A 102 9.19 -4.53 -10.64
CA VAL A 102 8.74 -5.36 -11.76
C VAL A 102 9.75 -6.48 -11.95
N ILE A 103 9.33 -7.75 -11.78
CA ILE A 103 10.25 -8.90 -11.90
C ILE A 103 10.32 -9.37 -13.34
N SER A 104 9.16 -9.66 -13.93
CA SER A 104 9.10 -10.30 -15.24
C SER A 104 7.77 -10.02 -15.92
N HIS A 105 7.76 -9.96 -17.25
CA HIS A 105 6.54 -9.91 -18.06
C HIS A 105 6.29 -11.25 -18.74
N ASN A 106 5.03 -11.69 -18.69
CA ASN A 106 4.56 -12.81 -19.50
C ASN A 106 3.64 -12.24 -20.60
N PRO A 107 4.12 -12.13 -21.85
CA PRO A 107 3.34 -11.59 -22.96
C PRO A 107 2.19 -12.51 -23.38
N ASP A 108 2.35 -13.83 -23.26
CA ASP A 108 1.37 -14.82 -23.71
C ASP A 108 0.08 -14.77 -22.87
N ASN A 109 0.25 -14.69 -21.56
CA ASN A 109 -0.87 -14.59 -20.62
C ASN A 109 -1.29 -13.14 -20.34
N GLY A 110 -0.59 -12.15 -20.91
CA GLY A 110 -0.86 -10.74 -20.65
C GLY A 110 -0.73 -10.35 -19.17
N THR A 111 0.18 -10.99 -18.43
CA THR A 111 0.39 -10.74 -17.00
C THR A 111 1.82 -10.31 -16.68
N SER A 112 1.98 -9.52 -15.63
CA SER A 112 3.25 -9.04 -15.10
C SER A 112 3.41 -9.53 -13.67
N ARG A 113 4.61 -10.00 -13.34
CA ARG A 113 4.97 -10.41 -11.98
C ARG A 113 5.67 -9.25 -11.29
N ILE A 114 5.14 -8.84 -10.14
CA ILE A 114 5.70 -7.77 -9.31
C ILE A 114 6.12 -8.30 -7.94
N LYS A 115 7.18 -7.73 -7.38
CA LYS A 115 7.57 -7.90 -5.99
C LYS A 115 6.96 -6.79 -5.16
N LEU A 116 6.13 -7.15 -4.20
CA LEU A 116 5.55 -6.20 -3.25
C LEU A 116 6.56 -5.79 -2.17
N PRO A 117 6.35 -4.66 -1.48
CA PRO A 117 7.23 -4.21 -0.40
C PRO A 117 7.30 -5.22 0.76
N SER A 118 6.24 -6.03 0.96
CA SER A 118 6.25 -7.17 1.89
C SER A 118 7.20 -8.32 1.51
N GLY A 119 7.80 -8.27 0.31
CA GLY A 119 8.61 -9.33 -0.27
C GLY A 119 7.82 -10.40 -1.01
N ALA A 120 6.49 -10.39 -0.91
CA ALA A 120 5.62 -11.32 -1.64
C ALA A 120 5.67 -11.04 -3.15
N LYS A 121 5.72 -12.11 -3.96
CA LYS A 121 5.61 -12.01 -5.41
C LYS A 121 4.14 -12.12 -5.79
N LYS A 122 3.62 -11.16 -6.55
CA LYS A 122 2.23 -11.13 -6.99
C LYS A 122 2.16 -11.04 -8.52
N ILE A 123 1.18 -11.72 -9.10
CA ILE A 123 0.89 -11.65 -10.54
C ILE A 123 -0.25 -10.66 -10.71
N VAL A 124 -0.10 -9.73 -11.63
CA VAL A 124 -1.03 -8.63 -11.91
C VAL A 124 -1.21 -8.54 -13.43
N PRO A 125 -2.39 -8.17 -13.97
CA PRO A 125 -2.56 -7.95 -15.41
C PRO A 125 -1.57 -6.92 -15.97
N SER A 126 -0.99 -7.15 -17.14
CA SER A 126 -0.01 -6.23 -17.76
C SER A 126 -0.62 -4.88 -18.18
N GLY A 127 -1.95 -4.79 -18.25
CA GLY A 127 -2.69 -3.56 -18.48
C GLY A 127 -2.80 -2.64 -17.26
N CYS A 128 -2.48 -3.14 -16.05
CA CYS A 128 -2.47 -2.33 -14.83
C CYS A 128 -1.43 -1.23 -14.93
N ARG A 129 -1.76 -0.04 -14.40
CA ARG A 129 -0.86 1.11 -14.40
C ARG A 129 -0.01 1.16 -13.12
N ALA A 130 1.15 1.77 -13.25
CA ALA A 130 2.06 2.02 -12.15
C ALA A 130 2.78 3.36 -12.37
N MET A 131 3.09 4.05 -11.27
CA MET A 131 3.94 5.24 -11.29
C MET A 131 5.41 4.80 -11.17
N ILE A 132 6.30 5.41 -11.94
CA ILE A 132 7.75 5.14 -11.83
C ILE A 132 8.33 5.85 -10.61
N GLY A 133 9.06 5.10 -9.78
CA GLY A 133 9.77 5.59 -8.61
C GLY A 133 9.30 4.99 -7.28
N GLN A 134 9.85 5.52 -6.19
CA GLN A 134 9.49 5.19 -4.80
C GLN A 134 8.58 6.28 -4.24
N VAL A 135 7.68 5.94 -3.31
CA VAL A 135 6.83 6.94 -2.65
C VAL A 135 7.67 7.86 -1.77
N ALA A 136 7.47 9.18 -1.91
CA ALA A 136 8.18 10.18 -1.13
C ALA A 136 7.95 10.06 0.40
N GLY A 137 8.92 10.56 1.17
CA GLY A 137 8.86 10.55 2.64
C GLY A 137 9.36 9.24 3.27
N GLY A 138 10.27 8.54 2.59
CA GLY A 138 11.02 7.41 3.16
C GLY A 138 11.79 7.79 4.44
N GLY A 139 12.24 6.78 5.19
CA GLY A 139 13.02 6.98 6.42
C GLY A 139 12.24 7.54 7.62
N ARG A 140 10.92 7.75 7.49
CA ARG A 140 10.09 8.34 8.55
C ARG A 140 10.07 7.52 9.85
N THR A 141 10.27 6.20 9.77
CA THR A 141 10.26 5.27 10.91
C THR A 141 11.60 5.16 11.62
N GLU A 142 12.69 5.59 10.98
CA GLU A 142 14.05 5.53 11.56
C GLU A 142 14.20 6.50 12.73
N LYS A 143 13.44 7.60 12.73
CA LYS A 143 13.38 8.51 13.87
C LYS A 143 12.55 7.92 15.01
N PRO A 144 13.13 7.68 16.20
CA PRO A 144 12.37 7.19 17.35
C PRO A 144 11.36 8.22 17.84
N MET A 145 10.23 7.76 18.37
CA MET A 145 9.16 8.64 18.87
C MET A 145 9.54 9.39 20.16
N LEU A 146 10.45 8.81 20.96
CA LEU A 146 11.01 9.29 22.24
C LEU A 146 9.98 9.53 23.38
N LYS A 147 8.92 10.32 23.14
CA LYS A 147 7.94 10.75 24.14
C LYS A 147 6.53 10.24 23.83
N ALA A 148 5.74 9.98 24.87
CA ALA A 148 4.33 9.60 24.74
C ALA A 148 3.47 10.71 24.08
N GLY A 149 3.76 11.98 24.33
CA GLY A 149 3.06 13.11 23.69
C GLY A 149 3.19 13.11 22.15
N ASN A 150 4.34 12.68 21.62
CA ASN A 150 4.52 12.53 20.18
C ASN A 150 3.63 11.40 19.62
N ALA A 151 3.48 10.30 20.38
CA ALA A 151 2.58 9.22 20.03
C ALA A 151 1.10 9.67 20.06
N TYR A 152 0.71 10.43 21.08
CA TYR A 152 -0.62 11.04 21.16
C TYR A 152 -0.96 11.84 19.91
N HIS A 153 -0.12 12.81 19.51
CA HIS A 153 -0.36 13.62 18.31
C HIS A 153 -0.37 12.79 17.02
N LYS A 154 0.43 11.71 16.94
CA LYS A 154 0.45 10.78 15.81
C LYS A 154 -0.86 10.01 15.66
N TYR A 155 -1.47 9.57 16.76
CA TYR A 155 -2.71 8.79 16.71
C TYR A 155 -3.97 9.67 16.67
N ARG A 156 -3.91 10.90 17.23
CA ARG A 156 -4.97 11.90 17.18
C ARG A 156 -5.47 12.18 15.76
N VAL A 157 -4.56 12.23 14.78
CA VAL A 157 -4.90 12.51 13.37
C VAL A 157 -5.26 11.26 12.56
N LYS A 158 -5.35 10.08 13.20
CA LYS A 158 -5.65 8.80 12.54
C LYS A 158 -6.98 8.23 13.01
N ARG A 159 -6.98 7.66 14.22
CA ARG A 159 -8.14 7.02 14.86
C ARG A 159 -7.84 6.79 16.34
N ASN A 160 -8.90 6.63 17.14
CA ASN A 160 -8.79 6.34 18.56
C ASN A 160 -8.33 4.90 18.80
N CYS A 161 -7.03 4.66 18.77
CA CYS A 161 -6.42 3.34 19.03
C CYS A 161 -5.20 3.40 19.95
N TRP A 162 -5.00 4.53 20.63
CA TRP A 162 -3.92 4.78 21.57
C TRP A 162 -4.43 5.69 22.70
N PRO A 163 -4.10 5.44 23.98
CA PRO A 163 -3.26 4.35 24.51
C PRO A 163 -3.85 2.95 24.37
N LYS A 164 -3.03 1.90 24.49
CA LYS A 164 -3.47 0.50 24.47
C LYS A 164 -3.27 -0.13 25.85
N VAL A 165 -4.36 -0.49 26.52
CA VAL A 165 -4.32 -1.23 27.79
C VAL A 165 -4.04 -2.71 27.48
N ARG A 166 -3.11 -3.33 28.22
CA ARG A 166 -2.79 -4.76 28.06
C ARG A 166 -3.95 -5.58 28.61
N GLY A 167 -4.38 -6.63 27.91
CA GLY A 167 -5.49 -7.47 28.34
C GLY A 167 -5.30 -8.15 29.70
N VAL A 168 -4.05 -8.45 30.08
CA VAL A 168 -3.71 -9.01 31.41
C VAL A 168 -3.91 -8.04 32.57
N ALA A 169 -4.07 -6.74 32.28
CA ALA A 169 -4.35 -5.71 33.27
C ALA A 169 -5.86 -5.40 33.36
N MET A 170 -6.71 -6.14 32.66
CA MET A 170 -8.17 -6.02 32.69
C MET A 170 -8.76 -7.12 33.59
N ASN A 171 -10.05 -7.01 33.92
CA ASN A 171 -10.76 -8.09 34.61
C ASN A 171 -11.13 -9.20 33.61
N PRO A 172 -11.51 -10.40 34.08
CA PRO A 172 -11.90 -11.51 33.21
C PRO A 172 -13.09 -11.20 32.30
N VAL A 173 -13.95 -10.26 32.71
CA VAL A 173 -15.17 -9.90 31.96
C VAL A 173 -14.86 -9.13 30.69
N GLU A 174 -13.83 -8.28 30.68
CA GLU A 174 -13.50 -7.46 29.49
C GLU A 174 -12.54 -8.18 28.54
N HIS A 175 -11.70 -9.10 29.05
CA HIS A 175 -10.64 -9.72 28.24
C HIS A 175 -10.37 -11.18 28.63
N PRO A 176 -10.18 -12.11 27.66
CA PRO A 176 -9.88 -13.53 27.95
C PRO A 176 -8.62 -13.78 28.77
N HIS A 177 -7.70 -12.81 28.80
CA HIS A 177 -6.44 -12.88 29.57
C HIS A 177 -6.53 -12.12 30.91
N GLY A 178 -7.69 -11.58 31.27
CA GLY A 178 -7.87 -10.73 32.43
C GLY A 178 -8.06 -11.51 33.74
N GLY A 179 -7.83 -10.83 34.86
CA GLY A 179 -8.00 -11.33 36.22
C GLY A 179 -6.87 -12.20 36.78
N GLY A 180 -7.19 -12.92 37.86
CA GLY A 180 -6.23 -13.65 38.69
C GLY A 180 -5.50 -12.75 39.71
N ASN A 181 -4.91 -13.37 40.73
CA ASN A 181 -4.15 -12.66 41.77
C ASN A 181 -2.80 -12.12 41.26
N HIS A 182 -2.27 -12.71 40.19
CA HIS A 182 -1.05 -12.27 39.51
C HIS A 182 -1.34 -12.01 38.03
N GLN A 183 -0.67 -11.03 37.43
CA GLN A 183 -0.79 -10.75 36.00
C GLN A 183 -0.14 -11.86 35.16
N HIS A 184 -0.94 -12.80 34.68
CA HIS A 184 -0.53 -13.89 33.80
C HIS A 184 -1.67 -14.25 32.84
N ILE A 185 -1.36 -14.91 31.71
CA ILE A 185 -2.36 -15.24 30.68
C ILE A 185 -3.22 -16.44 31.08
N GLY A 186 -2.72 -17.33 31.94
CA GLY A 186 -3.39 -18.57 32.36
C GLY A 186 -3.35 -19.69 31.32
N HIS A 187 -3.53 -19.38 30.04
CA HIS A 187 -3.50 -20.34 28.92
C HIS A 187 -2.49 -19.95 27.83
N ALA A 188 -2.33 -20.80 26.81
CA ALA A 188 -1.51 -20.47 25.66
C ALA A 188 -2.06 -19.25 24.91
N SER A 189 -1.20 -18.29 24.56
CA SER A 189 -1.58 -17.07 23.85
C SER A 189 -1.80 -17.28 22.34
N THR A 190 -1.54 -18.49 21.82
CA THR A 190 -1.77 -18.87 20.43
C THR A 190 -3.19 -19.35 20.23
N VAL A 191 -3.93 -18.72 19.31
CA VAL A 191 -5.34 -19.03 19.08
C VAL A 191 -5.57 -19.51 17.65
N ARG A 192 -6.47 -20.49 17.49
CA ARG A 192 -6.86 -21.06 16.19
C ARG A 192 -7.55 -20.03 15.29
N ARG A 193 -7.44 -20.22 13.96
CA ARG A 193 -7.95 -19.26 12.95
C ARG A 193 -9.47 -19.12 12.97
N ASP A 194 -10.15 -20.19 13.31
CA ASP A 194 -11.60 -20.41 13.35
C ASP A 194 -12.22 -20.08 14.73
N ALA A 195 -11.44 -19.60 15.69
CA ALA A 195 -11.99 -19.16 16.98
C ALA A 195 -13.06 -18.06 16.78
N PRO A 196 -14.10 -18.03 17.61
CA PRO A 196 -15.13 -17.00 17.52
C PRO A 196 -14.56 -15.60 17.84
N PRO A 197 -15.18 -14.52 17.33
CA PRO A 197 -14.90 -13.17 17.80
C PRO A 197 -15.04 -13.08 19.32
N GLY A 198 -14.13 -12.37 19.98
CA GLY A 198 -14.04 -12.33 21.45
C GLY A 198 -13.01 -13.32 22.02
N GLN A 199 -13.02 -14.58 21.56
CA GLN A 199 -11.98 -15.56 21.95
C GLN A 199 -10.69 -15.41 21.12
N LYS A 200 -10.81 -14.88 19.89
CA LYS A 200 -9.68 -14.68 18.96
C LYS A 200 -8.79 -13.50 19.36
N VAL A 201 -8.02 -13.67 20.43
CA VAL A 201 -7.15 -12.65 21.01
C VAL A 201 -5.76 -13.22 21.28
N GLY A 202 -4.71 -12.42 21.10
CA GLY A 202 -3.31 -12.86 21.21
C GLY A 202 -2.65 -13.16 19.87
N LEU A 203 -1.89 -14.25 19.80
CA LEU A 203 -1.15 -14.68 18.60
C LEU A 203 -2.05 -15.53 17.69
N ILE A 204 -2.79 -14.86 16.82
CA ILE A 204 -3.80 -15.48 15.95
C ILE A 204 -3.13 -16.31 14.85
N ALA A 205 -3.44 -17.61 14.80
CA ALA A 205 -2.98 -18.56 13.80
C ALA A 205 -1.45 -18.53 13.59
N ALA A 206 -0.70 -18.31 14.67
CA ALA A 206 0.75 -18.23 14.62
C ALA A 206 1.34 -19.59 14.21
N ARG A 207 2.06 -19.62 13.07
CA ARG A 207 2.78 -20.81 12.61
C ARG A 207 4.06 -21.08 13.39
N ARG A 208 4.62 -20.03 14.00
CA ARG A 208 5.82 -20.04 14.85
C ARG A 208 5.67 -18.94 15.89
N THR A 209 6.20 -19.17 17.09
CA THR A 209 6.28 -18.20 18.19
C THR A 209 7.72 -17.98 18.63
N GLY A 210 7.96 -17.00 19.50
CA GLY A 210 9.29 -16.68 20.03
C GLY A 210 10.11 -15.73 19.15
N ARG A 211 11.36 -15.48 19.57
CA ARG A 211 12.28 -14.57 18.87
C ARG A 211 12.74 -15.19 17.55
N LEU A 212 12.56 -14.47 16.44
CA LEU A 212 13.04 -14.90 15.13
C LEU A 212 14.58 -14.95 15.12
N ARG A 213 15.14 -16.05 14.59
CA ARG A 213 16.58 -16.26 14.38
C ARG A 213 16.85 -16.67 12.93
N GLY A 214 18.04 -16.33 12.42
CA GLY A 214 18.48 -16.69 11.07
C GLY A 214 17.72 -15.96 9.95
N GLN A 215 17.53 -16.63 8.80
CA GLN A 215 16.91 -16.05 7.61
C GLN A 215 15.48 -15.53 7.85
N ALA A 216 14.72 -16.15 8.76
CA ALA A 216 13.38 -15.68 9.12
C ALA A 216 13.39 -14.29 9.77
N ALA A 217 14.43 -13.96 10.54
CA ALA A 217 14.62 -12.62 11.09
C ALA A 217 14.97 -11.61 9.98
N ALA A 218 15.77 -12.02 8.99
CA ALA A 218 16.13 -11.18 7.85
C ALA A 218 14.92 -10.86 6.95
N THR A 219 14.02 -11.81 6.75
CA THR A 219 12.76 -11.59 6.00
C THR A 219 11.79 -10.71 6.76
N ALA A 220 11.64 -10.91 8.08
CA ALA A 220 10.79 -10.07 8.91
C ALA A 220 11.32 -8.64 9.06
N ALA A 221 12.63 -8.45 9.20
CA ALA A 221 13.26 -7.12 9.23
C ALA A 221 13.09 -6.36 7.91
N LYS A 222 13.04 -7.07 6.77
CA LYS A 222 12.69 -6.48 5.47
C LYS A 222 11.21 -6.10 5.37
N ALA A 223 10.33 -6.83 6.06
CA ALA A 223 8.88 -6.56 6.07
C ALA A 223 8.47 -5.46 7.07
N ASP A 224 9.22 -5.24 8.16
CA ASP A 224 8.96 -4.18 9.15
C ASP A 224 9.45 -2.79 8.69
N LYS A 225 10.37 -2.76 7.71
CA LYS A 225 10.87 -1.56 7.04
C LYS A 225 10.02 -1.09 5.84
N ALA A 226 8.99 -1.86 5.48
CA ALA A 226 7.96 -1.52 4.48
C ALA A 226 6.72 -0.96 5.20
#